data_AF-A0A973PZI6-F1
#
_entry.id   AF-A0A973PZI6-F1
#
_cell.length_a   1.000
_cell.length_b   1.000
_cell.length_c   1.000
_cell.angle_alpha   90.00
_cell.angle_beta   90.00
_cell.angle_gamma   90.00
#
_symmetry.space_group_name_H-M   'P 1'
#
loop_
_entity.id
_entity.type
_entity.pdbx_description
1 polymer ?
#
loop_
_entity_poly.entity_id
_entity_poly.type
_entity_poly.pdbx_seq_one_letter_code
_entity_poly.pdbx_strand_id
1 'polypeptide(L)' 'TTDWGYVRFHEGRAKDWPRYGRRSLETWAARLKDTWSAEDDVYAYFNNDPNAAAVENARTFETLVR' A
#
# COMPACT_ATOMS: atom_id res chain seq x y z
N THR A 1 -9.97 -1.79 18.66
CA THR A 1 -9.12 -1.15 17.65
C THR A 1 -9.05 0.33 18.00
N THR A 2 -8.69 1.19 17.06
CA THR A 2 -8.60 2.64 17.20
C THR A 2 -9.37 3.28 16.05
N ASP A 3 -9.48 4.59 16.08
CA ASP A 3 -10.06 5.48 15.06
C ASP A 3 -9.18 5.71 13.82
N TRP A 4 -7.97 5.13 13.76
CA TRP A 4 -7.07 5.19 12.61
C TRP A 4 -6.65 3.81 12.10
N GLY A 5 -6.28 3.77 10.81
CA GLY A 5 -5.82 2.58 10.12
C GLY A 5 -4.30 2.45 10.08
N TYR A 6 -3.81 1.21 10.07
CA TYR A 6 -2.38 0.90 9.91
C TYR A 6 -2.18 -0.36 9.08
N VAL A 7 -1.32 -0.28 8.07
CA VAL A 7 -0.98 -1.42 7.21
C VAL A 7 0.51 -1.45 6.89
N ARG A 8 1.09 -2.66 6.95
CA ARG A 8 2.47 -2.92 6.52
C ARG A 8 2.49 -3.88 5.34
N PHE A 9 3.11 -3.43 4.25
CA PHE A 9 3.32 -4.21 3.03
C PHE A 9 4.68 -4.87 3.10
N HIS A 10 4.71 -6.17 3.37
CA HIS A 10 5.95 -6.90 3.60
C HIS A 10 6.60 -7.41 2.31
N GLU A 11 5.80 -7.85 1.33
CA GLU A 11 6.29 -8.48 0.11
C GLU A 11 5.19 -8.59 -0.95
N GLY A 12 5.51 -8.16 -2.17
CA GLY A 12 4.64 -8.32 -3.33
C GLY A 12 4.99 -9.56 -4.16
N ARG A 13 4.04 -10.01 -4.98
CA ARG A 13 4.17 -11.21 -5.83
C ARG A 13 4.33 -10.89 -7.33
N ALA A 14 4.75 -9.68 -7.68
CA ALA A 14 5.05 -9.37 -9.07
C ALA A 14 6.26 -10.20 -9.54
N LYS A 15 6.41 -10.31 -10.87
CA LYS A 15 7.57 -10.98 -11.49
C LYS A 15 8.89 -10.39 -10.98
N ASP A 16 8.94 -9.07 -10.83
CA ASP A 16 10.11 -8.35 -10.32
C ASP A 16 10.06 -8.31 -8.79
N TRP A 17 10.40 -9.42 -8.16
CA TRP A 17 10.45 -9.53 -6.71
C TRP A 17 11.31 -8.41 -6.06
N PRO A 18 10.91 -7.86 -4.89
CA PRO A 18 9.71 -8.15 -4.09
C PRO A 18 8.56 -7.16 -4.37
N ARG A 19 8.47 -6.63 -5.60
CA ARG A 19 7.51 -5.57 -5.94
C ARG A 19 6.08 -6.08 -5.87
N TYR A 20 5.18 -5.20 -5.46
CA TYR A 20 3.75 -5.39 -5.69
C TYR A 20 3.41 -5.11 -7.15
N GLY A 21 2.54 -5.94 -7.72
CA GLY A 21 1.94 -5.65 -9.02
C GLY A 21 0.92 -4.52 -8.88
N ARG A 22 0.73 -3.73 -9.93
CA ARG A 22 -0.22 -2.60 -9.93
C ARG A 22 -1.62 -2.99 -9.47
N ARG A 23 -2.16 -4.10 -9.99
CA ARG A 23 -3.47 -4.62 -9.59
C ARG A 23 -3.57 -4.91 -8.08
N SER A 24 -2.51 -5.44 -7.47
CA SER A 24 -2.49 -5.68 -6.03
C SER A 24 -2.51 -4.38 -5.23
N LEU A 25 -1.79 -3.35 -5.69
CA LEU A 25 -1.82 -2.01 -5.08
C LEU A 25 -3.20 -1.36 -5.23
N GLU A 26 -3.85 -1.49 -6.39
CA GLU A 26 -5.22 -0.99 -6.62
C GLU A 26 -6.23 -1.68 -5.70
N THR A 27 -6.14 -3.00 -5.54
CA THR A 27 -6.99 -3.74 -4.58
C THR A 27 -6.80 -3.26 -3.15
N TRP A 28 -5.56 -2.99 -2.74
CA TRP A 28 -5.31 -2.43 -1.40
C TRP A 28 -5.83 -1.01 -1.25
N ALA A 29 -5.63 -0.14 -2.24
CA ALA A 29 -6.16 1.23 -2.22
C ALA A 29 -7.68 1.24 -2.11
N ALA A 30 -8.38 0.42 -2.91
CA ALA A 30 -9.83 0.26 -2.84
C ALA A 30 -10.26 -0.23 -1.45
N ARG A 31 -9.61 -1.27 -0.92
CA ARG A 31 -9.91 -1.79 0.41
C ARG A 31 -9.77 -0.72 1.49
N LEU A 32 -8.75 0.13 1.43
CA LEU A 32 -8.59 1.22 2.41
C LEU A 32 -9.73 2.24 2.29
N LYS A 33 -10.06 2.68 1.06
CA LYS A 33 -11.16 3.62 0.78
C LYS A 33 -12.54 3.08 1.18
N ASP A 34 -12.75 1.76 1.07
CA ASP A 34 -14.01 1.11 1.46
C ASP A 34 -14.12 0.87 2.98
N THR A 35 -12.97 0.82 3.69
CA THR A 35 -12.94 0.49 5.12
C THR A 35 -12.93 1.73 6.02
N TRP A 36 -12.25 2.80 5.58
CA TRP A 36 -12.03 4.01 6.37
C TRP A 36 -12.71 5.21 5.71
N SER A 37 -13.25 6.12 6.52
CA SER A 37 -13.81 7.35 5.99
C SER A 37 -12.70 8.29 5.51
N ALA A 38 -13.07 9.32 4.74
CA ALA A 38 -12.12 10.35 4.32
C ALA A 38 -11.61 11.24 5.47
N GLU A 39 -12.23 11.16 6.65
CA GLU A 39 -11.84 11.92 7.85
C GLU A 39 -10.86 11.12 8.74
N ASP A 40 -10.74 9.81 8.53
CA ASP A 40 -9.88 8.94 9.33
C ASP A 40 -8.47 8.86 8.75
N ASP A 41 -7.46 8.93 9.62
CA ASP A 41 -6.06 8.74 9.22
C ASP A 41 -5.77 7.26 8.93
N VAL A 42 -5.07 6.98 7.82
CA VAL A 42 -4.55 5.65 7.51
C VAL A 42 -3.07 5.70 7.20
N TYR A 43 -2.27 5.01 8.00
CA TYR A 43 -0.83 4.94 7.83
C TYR A 43 -0.43 3.66 7.08
N ALA A 44 0.12 3.84 5.87
CA ALA A 44 0.55 2.77 4.98
C ALA A 44 2.09 2.73 4.85
N TYR A 45 2.71 1.65 5.33
CA TYR A 45 4.17 1.48 5.29
C TYR A 45 4.59 0.33 4.37
N PHE A 46 5.49 0.62 3.43
CA PHE A 46 6.12 -0.39 2.59
C PHE A 46 7.44 -0.86 3.20
N ASN A 47 7.56 -2.16 3.43
CA ASN A 47 8.71 -2.82 4.06
C ASN A 47 9.37 -3.86 3.14
N ASN A 48 8.98 -3.89 1.86
CA ASN A 48 9.53 -4.75 0.82
C ASN A 48 10.73 -4.08 0.13
N ASP A 49 11.74 -3.64 0.88
CA ASP A 49 12.80 -2.76 0.34
C ASP A 49 14.00 -3.39 -0.40
N PRO A 50 14.11 -4.73 -0.60
CA PRO A 50 15.08 -5.23 -1.57
C PRO A 50 14.88 -4.55 -2.94
N ASN A 51 16.00 -4.15 -3.57
CA ASN A 51 16.03 -3.46 -4.86
C ASN A 51 15.27 -2.11 -4.88
N ALA A 52 15.16 -1.45 -3.72
CA ALA A 52 14.39 -0.20 -3.53
C ALA A 52 12.90 -0.32 -3.92
N ALA A 53 12.35 -1.53 -3.87
CA ALA A 53 10.97 -1.78 -4.28
C ALA A 53 9.94 -1.09 -3.37
N ALA A 54 10.26 -0.87 -2.09
CA ALA A 54 9.35 -0.21 -1.15
C ALA A 54 9.07 1.24 -1.56
N VAL A 55 10.10 2.02 -1.91
CA VAL A 55 9.93 3.42 -2.31
C VAL A 55 9.12 3.53 -3.61
N GLU A 56 9.44 2.71 -4.61
CA GLU A 56 8.72 2.67 -5.88
C GLU A 56 7.24 2.26 -5.71
N ASN A 57 6.98 1.27 -4.85
CA ASN A 57 5.62 0.85 -4.55
C ASN A 57 4.87 1.90 -3.72
N ALA A 58 5.51 2.58 -2.77
CA ALA A 58 4.91 3.68 -2.02
C ALA A 58 4.52 4.85 -2.93
N ARG A 59 5.40 5.26 -3.87
CA ARG A 59 5.09 6.28 -4.87
C ARG A 59 3.93 5.89 -5.77
N THR A 60 3.92 4.64 -6.24
CA THR A 60 2.79 4.13 -7.03
C THR A 60 1.49 4.16 -6.20
N PHE A 61 1.55 3.69 -4.97
CA PHE A 61 0.39 3.65 -4.08
C PHE A 61 -0.16 5.05 -3.77
N GLU A 62 0.72 6.04 -3.55
CA GLU A 62 0.35 7.46 -3.39
C GLU A 62 -0.55 7.94 -4.54
N THR A 63 -0.22 7.57 -5.79
CA THR A 63 -1.05 7.96 -6.95
C THR A 63 -2.41 7.27 -7.00
N LEU A 64 -2.55 6.09 -6.39
CA LEU A 64 -3.79 5.31 -6.38
C LEU A 64 -4.73 5.69 -5.23
N VAL A 65 -4.18 6.19 -4.12
CA VAL A 65 -4.96 6.58 -2.94
C VAL A 65 -5.41 8.04 -2.95
N ARG A 66 -4.78 8.90 -3.76
CA ARG A 66 -5.35 10.20 -4.13
C ARG A 66 -6.72 10.03 -4.80
#